data_AF-A0A8F9RML8-F1
#
_entry.id   AF-A0A8F9RML8-F1
#
_cell.length_a   1.000
_cell.length_b   1.000
_cell.length_c   1.000
_cell.angle_alpha   90.00
_cell.angle_beta   90.00
_cell.angle_gamma   90.00
#
_symmetry.space_group_name_H-M   'P 1'
#
loop_
_entity.id
_entity.type
_entity.pdbx_description
1 polymer ?
#
loop_
_entity_poly.entity_id
_entity_poly.type
_entity_poly.pdbx_seq_one_letter_code
_entity_poly.pdbx_strand_id
1 'polypeptide(L)'
;MRKFIFPVVLVLMGTGSAFATKVVKESKQAIESGYRLVNHGEGQFECINTGKDCSTVAGGPVCTWSVDNTVQLRAAASETMCGELLYEIQP
;
A
#
# COMPACT_ATOMS: atom_id res chain seq x y z
N MET A 1 -52.03 -29.58 -2.44
CA MET A 1 -51.41 -28.23 -2.40
C MET A 1 -50.45 -28.15 -1.22
N ARG A 2 -49.14 -28.17 -1.47
CA ARG A 2 -48.10 -27.79 -0.49
C ARG A 2 -47.06 -26.97 -1.23
N LYS A 3 -47.02 -25.67 -0.94
CA LYS A 3 -46.13 -24.69 -1.58
C LYS A 3 -44.74 -24.84 -0.97
N PHE A 4 -43.76 -25.19 -1.80
CA PHE A 4 -42.35 -25.10 -1.45
C PHE A 4 -41.94 -23.63 -1.52
N ILE A 5 -41.85 -22.98 -0.35
CA ILE A 5 -41.24 -21.67 -0.21
C ILE A 5 -39.73 -21.92 -0.16
N PHE A 6 -39.06 -21.74 -1.29
CA PHE A 6 -37.60 -21.72 -1.34
C PHE A 6 -37.11 -20.51 -0.53
N PRO A 7 -36.26 -20.68 0.49
CA PRO A 7 -35.52 -19.56 1.05
C PRO A 7 -34.57 -19.08 -0.05
N VAL A 8 -34.88 -17.92 -0.64
CA VAL A 8 -33.97 -17.20 -1.52
C VAL A 8 -32.73 -16.87 -0.70
N VAL A 9 -31.70 -17.64 -0.96
CA VAL A 9 -30.37 -17.48 -0.41
C VAL A 9 -29.84 -16.13 -0.89
N LEU A 10 -30.02 -15.10 -0.08
CA LEU A 10 -29.32 -13.82 -0.22
C LEU A 10 -27.88 -14.03 0.27
N VAL A 11 -27.09 -14.73 -0.55
CA VAL A 11 -25.64 -14.63 -0.53
C VAL A 11 -25.31 -13.28 -1.16
N LEU A 12 -25.45 -12.23 -0.36
CA LEU A 12 -24.72 -10.99 -0.61
C LEU A 12 -23.27 -11.30 -0.25
N MET A 13 -22.53 -11.78 -1.24
CA MET A 13 -21.09 -11.67 -1.29
C MET A 13 -20.74 -10.19 -1.16
N GLY A 14 -20.62 -9.71 0.08
CA GLY A 14 -19.79 -8.56 0.38
C GLY A 14 -18.37 -9.00 0.13
N THR A 15 -17.90 -8.90 -1.12
CA THR A 15 -16.47 -8.90 -1.42
C THR A 15 -15.91 -7.63 -0.82
N GLY A 16 -15.67 -7.63 0.50
CA GLY A 16 -14.70 -6.72 1.06
C GLY A 16 -13.41 -7.02 0.31
N SER A 17 -12.93 -6.04 -0.45
CA SER A 17 -11.64 -6.09 -1.13
C SER A 17 -10.59 -6.49 -0.10
N ALA A 18 -10.23 -7.77 -0.09
CA ALA A 18 -9.06 -8.22 0.62
C ALA A 18 -7.88 -7.52 -0.06
N PHE A 19 -7.33 -6.54 0.64
CA PHE A 19 -6.08 -5.88 0.27
C PHE A 19 -4.99 -6.95 0.30
N ALA A 20 -4.83 -7.66 -0.81
CA ALA A 20 -3.75 -8.62 -1.02
C ALA A 20 -2.48 -7.84 -1.36
N THR A 21 -2.03 -6.99 -0.44
CA THR A 21 -0.65 -6.50 -0.47
C THR A 21 0.23 -7.67 -0.11
N LYS A 22 1.16 -7.97 -1.02
CA LYS A 22 1.98 -9.18 -1.08
C LYS A 22 2.58 -9.55 0.29
N VAL A 23 2.15 -10.69 0.82
CA VAL A 23 2.85 -11.37 1.92
C VAL A 23 4.03 -12.15 1.32
N VAL A 24 5.10 -11.45 0.92
CA VAL A 24 6.40 -12.11 0.74
C VAL A 24 7.08 -12.12 2.10
N LYS A 25 6.95 -13.26 2.78
CA LYS A 25 7.80 -13.63 3.89
C LYS A 25 9.26 -13.55 3.44
N GLU A 26 10.09 -12.79 4.15
CA GLU A 26 11.48 -13.12 4.44
C GLU A 26 11.96 -12.19 5.56
N SER A 27 12.52 -12.80 6.61
CA SER A 27 12.87 -12.19 7.88
C SER A 27 14.15 -11.34 7.79
N LYS A 28 14.16 -10.32 6.93
CA LYS A 28 15.27 -9.37 6.77
C LYS A 28 14.73 -7.93 6.82
N GLN A 29 14.83 -7.30 7.99
CA GLN A 29 14.67 -5.85 8.21
C GLN A 29 13.52 -5.16 7.45
N ALA A 30 12.29 -5.67 7.54
CA ALA A 30 11.05 -4.99 7.09
C ALA A 30 11.23 -3.99 5.92
N ILE A 31 11.81 -4.51 4.82
CA ILE A 31 12.11 -3.76 3.60
C ILE A 31 10.83 -3.73 2.76
N GLU A 32 10.40 -2.53 2.39
CA GLU A 32 9.20 -2.25 1.61
C GLU A 32 9.56 -1.38 0.41
N SER A 33 8.82 -1.50 -0.69
CA SER A 33 8.99 -0.59 -1.82
C SER A 33 8.50 0.82 -1.47
N GLY A 34 9.26 1.84 -1.86
CA GLY A 34 8.95 3.24 -1.62
C GLY A 34 8.03 3.84 -2.66
N TYR A 35 6.96 4.47 -2.19
CA TYR A 35 5.96 5.17 -3.00
C TYR A 35 6.07 6.68 -2.79
N ARG A 36 5.82 7.45 -3.85
CA ARG A 36 5.66 8.90 -3.78
C ARG A 36 4.21 9.28 -3.99
N LEU A 37 3.78 10.34 -3.32
CA LEU A 37 2.47 10.94 -3.55
C LEU A 37 2.54 11.84 -4.78
N VAL A 38 1.72 11.57 -5.78
CA VAL A 38 1.51 12.41 -6.96
C VAL A 38 0.13 13.03 -6.88
N ASN A 39 0.06 14.35 -7.03
CA ASN A 39 -1.19 15.09 -7.11
C ASN A 39 -1.49 15.35 -8.60
N HIS A 40 -2.59 14.78 -9.09
CA HIS A 40 -3.04 14.94 -10.48
C HIS A 40 -3.96 16.17 -10.67
N GLY A 41 -4.29 16.88 -9.59
CA GLY A 41 -5.26 17.96 -9.58
C GLY A 41 -6.66 17.47 -9.15
N GLU A 42 -7.59 18.41 -8.96
CA GLU A 42 -9.00 18.12 -8.66
C GLU A 42 -9.24 17.22 -7.42
N GLY A 43 -8.28 17.18 -6.49
CA GLY A 43 -8.32 16.32 -5.30
C GLY A 43 -7.98 14.85 -5.58
N GLN A 44 -7.46 14.53 -6.76
CA GLN A 44 -6.96 13.21 -7.11
C GLN A 44 -5.49 13.07 -6.73
N PHE A 45 -5.22 12.10 -5.85
CA PHE A 45 -3.88 11.74 -5.42
C PHE A 45 -3.61 10.29 -5.79
N GLU A 46 -2.38 10.00 -6.18
CA GLU A 46 -1.93 8.65 -6.51
C GLU A 46 -0.60 8.36 -5.82
N CYS A 47 -0.45 7.14 -5.31
CA CYS A 47 0.79 6.66 -4.76
C CYS A 47 1.53 5.81 -5.77
N ILE A 48 2.54 6.43 -6.39
CA ILE A 48 3.30 5.81 -7.46
C ILE A 48 4.55 5.16 -6.88
N ASN A 49 4.72 3.88 -7.17
CA ASN A 49 5.91 3.12 -6.80
C ASN A 49 7.14 3.73 -7.51
N THR A 50 8.21 4.00 -6.76
CA THR A 50 9.41 4.63 -7.29
C THR A 50 10.51 3.63 -7.71
N GLY A 51 10.29 2.34 -7.48
CA GLY A 51 11.24 1.26 -7.73
C GLY A 51 12.41 1.21 -6.74
N LYS A 52 12.42 2.08 -5.72
CA LYS A 52 13.42 2.09 -4.66
C LYS A 52 12.88 1.34 -3.45
N ASP A 53 13.66 0.40 -2.94
CA ASP A 53 13.35 -0.30 -1.69
C ASP A 53 13.89 0.51 -0.51
N CYS A 54 13.08 0.60 0.55
CA CYS A 54 13.38 1.34 1.77
C CYS A 54 13.02 0.49 3.00
N SER A 55 13.52 0.87 4.16
CA SER A 55 13.21 0.22 5.44
C SER A 55 12.01 0.87 6.12
N THR A 56 11.09 0.07 6.67
CA THR A 56 10.06 0.57 7.61
C THR A 56 10.62 0.76 9.02
N VAL A 57 11.78 0.18 9.31
CA VAL A 57 12.48 0.40 10.58
C VAL A 57 13.21 1.73 10.50
N ALA A 58 12.92 2.61 11.47
CA ALA A 58 13.62 3.86 11.67
C ALA A 58 15.06 3.62 12.17
N GLY A 59 15.94 3.22 11.25
CA GLY A 59 17.38 3.06 11.50
C GLY A 59 18.21 4.26 11.02
N GLY A 60 17.77 4.91 9.93
CA GLY A 60 18.55 5.92 9.22
C GLY A 60 17.76 7.18 8.83
N PRO A 61 18.31 8.02 7.93
CA PRO A 61 17.57 9.17 7.39
C PRO A 61 16.34 8.72 6.60
N VAL A 62 15.40 9.65 6.38
CA VAL A 62 14.19 9.40 5.58
C VAL A 62 14.60 8.99 4.16
N CYS A 63 13.97 7.94 3.65
CA CYS A 63 14.21 7.46 2.30
C CYS A 63 13.66 8.48 1.30
N THR A 64 14.50 8.93 0.37
CA THR A 64 14.11 9.91 -0.65
C THR A 64 14.12 9.30 -2.05
N TRP A 65 13.39 9.91 -2.97
CA TRP A 65 13.35 9.45 -4.36
C TRP A 65 14.69 9.70 -5.05
N SER A 66 15.20 8.71 -5.78
CA SER A 66 16.54 8.78 -6.41
C SER A 66 16.70 9.90 -7.44
N VAL A 67 15.59 10.40 -7.99
CA VAL A 67 15.58 11.50 -8.97
C VAL A 67 15.46 12.86 -8.29
N ASP A 68 14.74 12.91 -7.15
CA ASP A 68 14.51 14.14 -6.41
C ASP A 68 14.58 13.87 -4.89
N ASN A 69 15.63 14.37 -4.25
CA ASN A 69 15.88 14.18 -2.83
C ASN A 69 14.94 14.97 -1.91
N THR A 70 14.09 15.84 -2.45
CA THR A 70 13.04 16.52 -1.67
C THR A 70 11.79 15.66 -1.50
N VAL A 71 11.62 14.64 -2.36
CA VAL A 71 10.47 13.75 -2.34
C VAL A 71 10.74 12.60 -1.38
N GLN A 72 10.05 12.61 -0.24
CA GLN A 72 10.11 11.55 0.76
C GLN A 72 9.25 10.36 0.35
N LEU A 73 9.82 9.15 0.48
CA LEU A 73 9.16 7.90 0.14
C LEU A 73 8.39 7.34 1.33
N ARG A 74 7.27 6.71 1.01
CA ARG A 74 6.30 6.19 1.98
C ARG A 74 5.89 4.77 1.62
N ALA A 75 5.41 4.03 2.60
CA ALA A 75 4.80 2.73 2.37
C ALA A 75 3.53 2.86 1.53
N ALA A 76 3.10 1.79 0.87
CA ALA A 76 1.77 1.75 0.27
C ALA A 76 0.71 1.57 1.37
N ALA A 77 -0.22 2.52 1.49
CA ALA A 77 -1.43 2.33 2.30
C ALA A 77 -2.66 2.05 1.42
N SER A 78 -2.81 2.77 0.32
CA SER A 78 -3.85 2.59 -0.71
C SER A 78 -3.41 3.22 -2.03
N GLU A 79 -4.15 3.00 -3.13
CA GLU A 79 -3.82 3.59 -4.44
C GLU A 79 -3.75 5.12 -4.38
N THR A 80 -4.58 5.74 -3.54
CA THR A 80 -4.67 7.21 -3.39
C THR A 80 -4.03 7.73 -2.10
N MET A 81 -3.54 6.84 -1.22
CA MET A 81 -2.99 7.21 0.09
C MET A 81 -1.66 6.52 0.34
N CYS A 82 -0.64 7.32 0.58
CA CYS A 82 0.69 6.82 0.88
C CYS A 82 0.77 6.73 2.41
N GLY A 83 1.23 5.59 2.90
CA GLY A 83 1.28 5.29 4.32
C GLY A 83 2.41 5.99 5.05
N GLU A 84 3.00 5.26 5.98
CA GLU A 84 4.06 5.74 6.84
C GLU A 84 5.33 6.09 6.05
N LEU A 85 6.13 6.99 6.61
CA LEU A 85 7.43 7.36 6.04
C LEU A 85 8.39 6.18 6.13
N LEU A 86 9.15 5.97 5.07
CA LEU A 86 10.20 4.96 5.03
C LEU A 86 11.57 5.59 5.26
N TYR A 87 12.53 4.76 5.64
CA TYR A 87 13.90 5.15 6.00
C TYR A 87 14.91 4.42 5.12
N GLU A 88 16.09 5.01 4.95
CA GLU A 88 17.17 4.38 4.19
C GLU A 88 17.62 3.06 4.83
N ILE A 89 17.89 2.06 4.00
CA ILE A 89 18.40 0.75 4.44
C ILE A 89 19.84 0.96 4.91
N GLN A 90 20.10 0.73 6.19
CA GLN A 90 21.45 0.82 6.73
C GLN A 90 22.25 -0.45 6.39
N PRO A 91 23.52 -0.31 5.97
CA PRO A 91 24.39 -1.43 5.65
C PRO A 91 24.80 -2.25 6.89
#